data_AF-X1NVJ4-F1
#
_entry.id   AF-X1NVJ4-F1
#
_cell.length_a   1.000
_cell.length_b   1.000
_cell.length_c   1.000
_cell.angle_alpha   90.00
_cell.angle_beta   90.00
_cell.angle_gamma   90.00
#
_symmetry.space_group_name_H-M   'P 1'
#
loop_
_entity.id
_entity.type
_entity.pdbx_description
1 polymer ?
#
loop_
_entity_poly.entity_id
_entity_poly.type
_entity_poly.pdbx_seq_one_letter_code
_entity_poly.pdbx_strand_id
1 'polypeptide(L)'
;WAPSEQVILEHYRKVAEATNLGILVYNNYFASQVDIPIPTLRKLSQIDNIVALKENTAVLGKLIQVVEAVRDELTVISGLGERHEPYASFIGTKGFVSSLANFAPRISLEIYETEKAGKYEEAKRLHSQLMPLFKLVWWRGDGDSSRYISYVKE
;
A
#
# COMPACT_ATOMS: atom_id res chain seq x y z
N TRP A 1 17.95 -10.41 11.42
CA TRP A 1 18.13 -11.50 10.45
C TRP A 1 17.18 -11.24 9.30
N ALA A 2 17.67 -11.22 8.05
CA ALA A 2 16.83 -11.08 6.87
C ALA A 2 16.60 -12.48 6.25
N PRO A 3 15.35 -12.94 6.07
CA PRO A 3 15.07 -14.20 5.40
C PRO A 3 15.62 -14.20 3.97
N SER A 4 16.12 -15.37 3.53
CA SER A 4 16.48 -15.58 2.14
C SER A 4 15.23 -15.63 1.25
N GLU A 5 15.41 -15.47 -0.06
CA GLU A 5 14.32 -15.65 -1.03
C GLU A 5 13.59 -16.98 -0.84
N GLN A 6 14.33 -18.07 -0.64
CA GLN A 6 13.75 -19.40 -0.43
C GLN A 6 12.85 -19.45 0.80
N VAL A 7 13.27 -18.80 1.90
CA VAL A 7 12.46 -18.73 3.13
C VAL A 7 11.18 -17.93 2.90
N ILE A 8 11.25 -16.82 2.17
CA ILE A 8 10.06 -16.01 1.83
C ILE A 8 9.07 -16.85 1.02
N LEU A 9 9.54 -17.52 -0.03
CA LEU A 9 8.70 -18.36 -0.88
C LEU A 9 8.07 -19.53 -0.11
N GLU A 10 8.86 -20.20 0.73
CA GLU A 10 8.37 -21.31 1.56
C GLU A 10 7.35 -20.85 2.60
N HIS A 11 7.57 -19.69 3.22
CA HIS A 11 6.63 -19.11 4.16
C HIS A 11 5.26 -18.88 3.51
N TYR A 12 5.24 -18.15 2.39
CA TYR A 12 3.98 -17.87 1.69
C TYR A 12 3.32 -19.13 1.14
N ARG A 13 4.10 -20.11 0.63
CA ARG A 13 3.56 -21.39 0.17
C ARG A 13 2.87 -22.16 1.30
N LYS A 14 3.51 -22.28 2.47
CA LYS A 14 2.90 -22.98 3.61
C LYS A 14 1.64 -22.28 4.12
N VAL A 15 1.61 -20.95 4.13
CA VAL A 15 0.40 -20.19 4.49
C VAL A 15 -0.70 -20.41 3.44
N ALA A 16 -0.35 -20.36 2.15
CA ALA A 16 -1.24 -20.61 1.03
C ALA A 16 -1.86 -22.02 1.06
N GLU A 17 -1.07 -23.05 1.34
CA GLU A 17 -1.55 -24.45 1.43
C GLU A 17 -2.48 -24.69 2.63
N ALA A 18 -2.37 -23.87 3.67
CA ALA A 18 -3.16 -24.01 4.89
C ALA A 18 -4.56 -23.36 4.83
N THR A 19 -4.90 -22.68 3.73
CA THR A 19 -6.18 -21.96 3.61
C THR A 19 -6.68 -21.86 2.17
N ASN A 20 -8.00 -21.80 1.99
CA ASN A 20 -8.61 -21.50 0.69
C ASN A 20 -8.90 -20.00 0.50
N LEU A 21 -8.49 -19.15 1.45
CA LEU A 21 -8.69 -17.70 1.37
C LEU A 21 -7.66 -17.07 0.41
N GLY A 22 -8.07 -15.99 -0.26
CA GLY A 22 -7.15 -15.14 -1.01
C GLY A 22 -6.17 -14.43 -0.08
N ILE A 23 -4.90 -14.41 -0.48
CA ILE A 23 -3.78 -13.82 0.26
C ILE A 23 -3.34 -12.54 -0.44
N LEU A 24 -3.19 -11.50 0.39
CA LEU A 24 -2.55 -10.24 0.00
C LEU A 24 -1.14 -10.21 0.60
N VAL A 25 -0.13 -10.30 -0.26
CA VAL A 25 1.29 -10.17 0.14
C VAL A 25 1.51 -8.75 0.64
N TYR A 26 2.15 -8.60 1.80
CA TYR A 26 2.48 -7.27 2.33
C TYR A 26 3.98 -6.99 2.24
N ASN A 27 4.40 -6.19 1.27
CA ASN A 27 5.79 -5.75 1.14
C ASN A 27 6.00 -4.43 1.91
N ASN A 28 6.64 -4.51 3.08
CA ASN A 28 6.90 -3.36 3.93
C ASN A 28 8.26 -3.46 4.65
N TYR A 29 9.28 -2.84 4.05
CA TYR A 29 10.63 -2.77 4.60
C TYR A 29 10.68 -2.22 6.04
N PHE A 30 9.88 -1.19 6.36
CA PHE A 30 9.91 -0.59 7.69
C PHE A 30 9.46 -1.57 8.78
N ALA A 31 8.51 -2.46 8.48
CA ALA A 31 7.99 -3.44 9.42
C ALA A 31 8.81 -4.75 9.44
N SER A 32 9.22 -5.24 8.27
CA SER A 32 9.87 -6.56 8.15
C SER A 32 11.40 -6.49 8.08
N GLN A 33 11.98 -5.30 7.85
CA GLN A 33 13.38 -5.11 7.48
C GLN A 33 13.78 -5.89 6.21
N VAL A 34 12.79 -6.21 5.37
CA VAL A 34 12.94 -6.92 4.11
C VAL A 34 12.16 -6.18 3.05
N ASP A 35 12.86 -5.83 1.98
CA ASP A 35 12.24 -5.38 0.75
C ASP A 35 12.18 -6.56 -0.23
N ILE A 36 10.98 -7.06 -0.53
CA ILE A 36 10.82 -8.24 -1.40
C ILE A 36 11.14 -7.81 -2.84
N PRO A 37 12.15 -8.41 -3.49
CA PRO A 37 12.51 -8.07 -4.87
C PRO A 37 11.39 -8.42 -5.86
N ILE A 38 11.28 -7.65 -6.95
CA ILE A 38 10.31 -7.91 -8.03
C ILE A 38 10.36 -9.36 -8.55
N PRO A 39 11.53 -9.98 -8.82
CA PRO A 39 11.57 -11.38 -9.24
C PRO A 39 10.93 -12.34 -8.24
N THR A 40 11.06 -12.07 -6.94
CA THR A 40 10.44 -12.87 -5.89
C THR A 40 8.94 -12.62 -5.83
N LEU A 41 8.48 -11.36 -5.97
CA LEU A 41 7.05 -11.03 -6.07
C LEU A 41 6.38 -11.76 -7.25
N ARG A 42 7.06 -11.85 -8.40
CA ARG A 42 6.57 -12.61 -9.56
C ARG A 42 6.49 -14.11 -9.31
N LYS A 43 7.42 -14.68 -8.54
CA LYS A 43 7.32 -16.09 -8.13
C LYS A 43 6.16 -16.32 -7.16
N LEU A 44 5.92 -15.37 -6.24
CA LEU A 44 4.78 -15.41 -5.33
C LEU A 44 3.46 -15.30 -6.08
N SER A 45 3.36 -14.51 -7.15
CA SER A 45 2.13 -14.41 -7.95
C SER A 45 1.75 -15.69 -8.69
N GLN A 46 2.64 -16.68 -8.77
CA GLN A 46 2.34 -18.00 -9.35
C GLN A 46 1.69 -18.96 -8.34
N ILE A 47 1.49 -18.54 -7.08
CA ILE A 47 0.79 -19.33 -6.07
C ILE A 47 -0.70 -19.01 -6.17
N ASP A 48 -1.54 -20.02 -6.44
CA ASP A 48 -2.94 -19.88 -6.88
C ASP A 48 -3.80 -18.93 -6.03
N ASN A 49 -3.66 -18.95 -4.71
CA ASN A 49 -4.45 -18.10 -3.80
C ASN A 49 -3.72 -16.82 -3.36
N ILE A 50 -2.57 -16.47 -3.94
CA ILE A 50 -1.97 -15.15 -3.78
C ILE A 50 -2.54 -14.23 -4.86
N VAL A 51 -3.45 -13.35 -4.46
CA VAL A 51 -4.29 -12.57 -5.40
C VAL A 51 -3.96 -11.07 -5.42
N ALA A 52 -3.20 -10.59 -4.42
CA ALA A 52 -2.92 -9.18 -4.27
C ALA A 52 -1.55 -8.90 -3.63
N LEU A 53 -1.07 -7.68 -3.85
CA LEU A 53 0.11 -7.12 -3.22
C LEU A 53 -0.24 -5.77 -2.59
N LYS A 54 -0.01 -5.61 -1.29
CA LYS A 54 0.08 -4.30 -0.65
C LYS A 54 1.54 -3.84 -0.69
N GLU A 55 1.82 -2.85 -1.50
CA GLU A 55 3.16 -2.29 -1.69
C GLU A 55 3.35 -1.04 -0.84
N ASN A 56 4.30 -1.08 0.10
CA ASN A 56 4.52 -0.03 1.11
C ASN A 56 5.83 0.75 0.92
N THR A 57 6.43 0.72 -0.27
CA THR A 57 7.57 1.60 -0.59
C THR A 57 7.19 3.08 -0.46
N ALA A 58 8.10 3.91 0.04
CA ALA A 58 7.97 5.37 0.03
C ALA A 58 8.53 6.01 -1.26
N VAL A 59 9.20 5.21 -2.09
CA VAL A 59 9.82 5.68 -3.33
C VAL A 59 8.86 5.39 -4.48
N LEU A 60 8.22 6.45 -5.01
CA LEU A 60 7.25 6.33 -6.10
C LEU A 60 7.82 5.64 -7.34
N GLY A 61 9.08 5.91 -7.69
CA GLY A 61 9.76 5.25 -8.81
C GLY A 61 9.83 3.72 -8.65
N LYS A 62 10.01 3.22 -7.42
CA LYS A 62 9.94 1.78 -7.14
C LYS A 62 8.51 1.27 -7.23
N LEU A 63 7.53 2.01 -6.72
CA LEU A 63 6.12 1.62 -6.84
C LEU A 63 5.72 1.43 -8.31
N ILE A 64 6.16 2.33 -9.19
CA ILE A 64 5.95 2.21 -10.64
C ILE A 64 6.54 0.89 -11.17
N GLN A 65 7.80 0.59 -10.85
CA GLN A 65 8.45 -0.64 -11.29
C GLN A 65 7.72 -1.90 -10.81
N VAL A 66 7.26 -1.90 -9.56
CA VAL A 66 6.48 -3.01 -9.00
C VAL A 66 5.15 -3.16 -9.73
N VAL A 67 4.38 -2.08 -9.87
CA VAL A 67 3.07 -2.10 -10.54
C VAL A 67 3.20 -2.58 -11.98
N GLU A 68 4.13 -2.04 -12.77
CA GLU A 68 4.37 -2.48 -14.15
C GLU A 68 4.75 -3.96 -14.24
N ALA A 69 5.45 -4.50 -13.24
CA ALA A 69 5.97 -5.86 -13.28
C ALA A 69 4.98 -6.94 -12.82
N VAL A 70 3.92 -6.58 -12.07
CA VAL A 70 3.02 -7.57 -11.45
C VAL A 70 1.53 -7.28 -11.59
N ARG A 71 1.11 -6.14 -12.16
CA ARG A 71 -0.32 -5.76 -12.21
C ARG A 71 -1.21 -6.69 -13.02
N ASP A 72 -0.62 -7.47 -13.92
CA ASP A 72 -1.35 -8.42 -14.77
C ASP A 72 -1.61 -9.73 -14.01
N GLU A 73 -0.79 -10.05 -13.01
CA GLU A 73 -0.93 -11.24 -12.16
C GLU A 73 -1.52 -10.95 -10.77
N LEU A 74 -1.33 -9.75 -10.22
CA LEU A 74 -1.74 -9.36 -8.87
C LEU A 74 -2.50 -8.05 -8.84
N THR A 75 -3.53 -7.98 -8.00
CA THR A 75 -4.13 -6.70 -7.61
C THR A 75 -3.15 -5.93 -6.73
N VAL A 76 -2.60 -4.81 -7.22
CA VAL A 76 -1.70 -3.96 -6.42
C VAL A 76 -2.50 -2.90 -5.65
N ILE A 77 -2.30 -2.87 -4.33
CA ILE A 77 -2.89 -1.93 -3.39
C ILE A 77 -1.77 -1.04 -2.83
N SER A 78 -1.97 0.28 -2.86
CA SER A 78 -1.03 1.24 -2.28
C SER A 78 -1.03 1.12 -0.75
N GLY A 79 0.14 0.84 -0.17
CA GLY A 79 0.31 0.66 1.27
C GLY A 79 0.48 1.96 2.06
N LEU A 80 0.84 3.07 1.40
CA LEU A 80 1.06 4.37 2.04
C LEU A 80 -0.19 5.27 2.08
N GLY A 81 -1.35 4.73 1.72
CA GLY A 81 -2.62 5.43 1.82
C GLY A 81 -2.64 6.71 0.99
N GLU A 82 -3.32 7.72 1.53
CA GLU A 82 -3.53 9.01 0.89
C GLU A 82 -2.23 9.72 0.53
N ARG A 83 -1.10 9.39 1.17
CA ARG A 83 0.21 10.01 0.86
C ARG A 83 0.66 9.79 -0.57
N HIS A 84 0.30 8.65 -1.13
CA HIS A 84 0.63 8.29 -2.51
C HIS A 84 -0.49 8.61 -3.49
N GLU A 85 -1.67 8.95 -2.98
CA GLU A 85 -2.81 9.24 -3.81
C GLU A 85 -2.86 10.72 -4.23
N PRO A 86 -3.32 11.03 -5.45
CA PRO A 86 -3.87 10.10 -6.45
C PRO A 86 -2.82 9.48 -7.41
N TYR A 87 -1.53 9.68 -7.14
CA TYR A 87 -0.45 9.26 -8.04
C TYR A 87 -0.34 7.74 -8.17
N ALA A 88 -0.55 7.00 -7.09
CA ALA A 88 -0.55 5.54 -7.10
C ALA A 88 -1.72 4.98 -7.92
N SER A 89 -2.92 5.52 -7.75
CA SER A 89 -4.06 5.17 -8.61
C SER A 89 -3.76 5.43 -10.09
N PHE A 90 -3.14 6.57 -10.41
CA PHE A 90 -2.80 6.93 -11.80
C PHE A 90 -1.87 5.92 -12.48
N ILE A 91 -0.91 5.35 -11.72
CA ILE A 91 0.03 4.35 -12.26
C ILE A 91 -0.50 2.91 -12.24
N GLY A 92 -1.73 2.70 -11.72
CA GLY A 92 -2.47 1.45 -11.88
C GLY A 92 -2.75 0.66 -10.61
N THR A 93 -2.51 1.21 -9.41
CA THR A 93 -3.02 0.56 -8.18
C THR A 93 -4.55 0.55 -8.19
N LYS A 94 -5.16 -0.45 -7.54
CA LYS A 94 -6.64 -0.62 -7.50
C LYS A 94 -7.30 0.03 -6.29
N GLY A 95 -6.52 0.68 -5.44
CA GLY A 95 -6.93 1.33 -4.21
C GLY A 95 -5.78 1.41 -3.23
N PHE A 96 -6.09 1.78 -1.99
CA PHE A 96 -5.10 1.99 -0.94
C PHE A 96 -5.61 1.55 0.43
N VAL A 97 -4.68 1.23 1.33
CA VAL A 97 -4.98 1.00 2.75
C VAL A 97 -4.77 2.30 3.52
N SER A 98 -5.80 2.77 4.22
CA SER A 98 -5.81 4.06 4.90
C SER A 98 -5.80 3.94 6.42
N SER A 99 -4.89 4.69 7.06
CA SER A 99 -4.95 4.96 8.49
C SER A 99 -5.91 6.11 8.80
N LEU A 100 -5.99 7.11 7.92
CA LEU A 100 -6.90 8.26 8.01
C LEU A 100 -8.36 7.83 8.12
N ALA A 101 -8.74 6.75 7.42
CA ALA A 101 -10.09 6.24 7.40
C ALA A 101 -10.62 5.78 8.78
N ASN A 102 -9.74 5.57 9.77
CA ASN A 102 -10.16 5.22 11.13
C ASN A 102 -10.87 6.37 11.85
N PHE A 103 -10.63 7.63 11.48
CA PHE A 103 -11.23 8.80 12.16
C PHE A 103 -11.77 9.87 11.20
N ALA A 104 -11.33 9.87 9.93
CA ALA A 104 -11.88 10.71 8.88
C ALA A 104 -12.15 9.88 7.60
N PRO A 105 -13.04 8.87 7.65
CA PRO A 105 -13.31 7.97 6.52
C PRO A 105 -13.83 8.68 5.26
N ARG A 106 -14.56 9.79 5.43
CA ARG A 106 -15.21 10.48 4.33
C ARG A 106 -14.21 11.00 3.29
N ILE A 107 -13.10 11.60 3.73
CA ILE A 107 -12.10 12.15 2.80
C ILE A 107 -11.36 11.03 2.06
N SER A 108 -11.05 9.92 2.73
CA SER A 108 -10.47 8.73 2.08
C SER A 108 -11.40 8.16 1.02
N LEU A 109 -12.71 8.07 1.33
CA LEU A 109 -13.71 7.59 0.38
C LEU A 109 -13.86 8.54 -0.82
N GLU A 110 -13.92 9.86 -0.59
CA GLU A 110 -14.03 10.86 -1.67
C GLU A 110 -12.80 10.83 -2.60
N ILE A 111 -11.59 10.64 -2.05
CA ILE A 111 -10.37 10.42 -2.85
C ILE A 111 -10.51 9.16 -3.71
N TYR A 112 -10.86 8.02 -3.12
CA TYR A 112 -11.02 6.76 -3.84
C TYR A 112 -12.09 6.84 -4.95
N GLU A 113 -13.25 7.46 -4.68
CA GLU A 113 -14.33 7.59 -5.65
C GLU A 113 -13.95 8.51 -6.83
N THR A 114 -13.23 9.60 -6.55
CA THR A 114 -12.77 10.53 -7.59
C THR A 114 -11.69 9.90 -8.47
N GLU A 115 -10.75 9.16 -7.89
CA GLU A 115 -9.77 8.33 -8.60
C GLU A 115 -10.42 7.30 -9.50
N LYS A 116 -11.35 6.51 -8.95
CA LYS A 116 -12.11 5.49 -9.70
C LYS A 116 -12.90 6.10 -10.87
N ALA A 117 -13.35 7.34 -10.74
CA ALA A 117 -14.02 8.09 -11.79
C ALA A 117 -13.07 8.80 -12.79
N GLY A 118 -11.74 8.65 -12.64
CA GLY A 118 -10.74 9.31 -13.48
C GLY A 118 -10.63 10.82 -13.24
N LYS A 119 -11.20 11.35 -12.15
CA LYS A 119 -11.22 12.77 -11.81
C LYS A 119 -9.97 13.16 -11.00
N TYR A 120 -8.79 12.94 -11.56
CA TYR A 120 -7.51 13.08 -10.86
C TYR A 120 -7.23 14.51 -10.35
N GLU A 121 -7.69 15.55 -11.04
CA GLU A 121 -7.55 16.94 -10.55
C GLU A 121 -8.35 17.18 -9.27
N GLU A 122 -9.54 16.58 -9.16
CA GLU A 122 -10.35 16.67 -7.95
C GLU A 122 -9.74 15.85 -6.80
N ALA A 123 -9.26 14.64 -7.10
CA ALA A 123 -8.53 13.82 -6.13
C ALA A 123 -7.28 14.56 -5.61
N LYS A 124 -6.55 15.25 -6.48
CA LYS A 124 -5.41 16.10 -6.10
C LYS A 124 -5.81 17.28 -5.22
N ARG A 125 -6.97 17.90 -5.47
CA ARG A 125 -7.53 18.96 -4.63
C ARG A 125 -7.86 18.44 -3.23
N LEU A 126 -8.48 17.26 -3.13
CA LEU A 126 -8.77 16.59 -1.87
C LEU A 126 -7.48 16.21 -1.13
N HIS A 127 -6.52 15.58 -1.81
CA HIS A 127 -5.20 15.29 -1.28
C HIS A 127 -4.49 16.54 -0.73
N SER A 128 -4.56 17.68 -1.43
CA SER A 128 -3.92 18.92 -0.98
C SER A 128 -4.47 19.45 0.34
N GLN A 129 -5.75 19.17 0.66
CA GLN A 129 -6.35 19.52 1.96
C GLN A 129 -5.75 18.71 3.11
N LEU A 130 -5.12 17.56 2.83
CA LEU A 130 -4.45 16.73 3.82
C LEU A 130 -3.03 17.21 4.15
N MET A 131 -2.47 18.20 3.42
CA MET A 131 -1.10 18.65 3.62
C MET A 131 -0.81 19.15 5.05
N PRO A 132 -1.68 19.93 5.72
CA PRO A 132 -1.45 20.32 7.11
C PRO A 132 -1.38 19.10 8.05
N LEU A 133 -2.24 18.11 7.83
CA LEU A 133 -2.29 16.87 8.60
C LEU A 133 -1.02 16.04 8.43
N PHE A 134 -0.56 15.88 7.18
CA PHE A 134 0.71 15.20 6.92
C PHE A 134 1.86 15.93 7.61
N LYS A 135 1.99 17.26 7.44
CA LYS A 135 3.04 18.03 8.11
C LYS A 135 3.07 17.81 9.62
N LEU A 136 1.90 17.77 10.28
CA LEU A 136 1.79 17.53 11.72
C LEU A 136 2.39 16.18 12.13
N VAL A 137 2.03 15.10 11.44
CA VAL A 137 2.53 13.75 11.77
C VAL A 137 4.02 13.59 11.45
N TRP A 138 4.51 14.27 10.43
CA TRP A 138 5.89 14.14 9.98
C TRP A 138 6.89 15.00 10.75
N TRP A 139 6.48 16.17 11.23
CA TRP A 139 7.36 17.03 12.03
C TRP A 139 7.86 16.34 13.31
N ARG A 140 7.12 15.36 13.85
CA ARG A 140 7.49 14.62 15.06
C ARG A 140 8.32 13.35 14.80
N GLY A 141 8.77 13.09 13.57
CA GLY A 141 9.83 12.12 13.27
C GLY A 141 9.43 10.63 13.26
N ASP A 142 8.19 10.29 13.61
CA ASP A 142 7.83 8.87 13.85
C ASP A 142 7.31 8.13 12.60
N GLY A 143 6.91 8.84 11.53
CA GLY A 143 6.44 8.26 10.27
C GLY A 143 5.16 7.41 10.33
N ASP A 144 4.65 7.14 11.53
CA ASP A 144 3.46 6.35 11.79
C ASP A 144 2.20 7.22 11.80
N SER A 145 1.45 7.10 10.72
CA SER A 145 0.14 7.71 10.54
C SER A 145 -0.94 7.21 11.53
N SER A 146 -0.76 6.08 12.21
CA SER A 146 -1.75 5.59 13.20
C SER A 146 -1.93 6.54 14.40
N ARG A 147 -0.93 7.41 14.68
CA ARG A 147 -0.98 8.43 15.74
C ARG A 147 -1.90 9.62 15.44
N TYR A 148 -2.50 9.73 14.25
CA TYR A 148 -3.55 10.73 14.02
C TYR A 148 -4.63 10.65 15.12
N ILE A 149 -4.98 9.43 15.53
CA ILE A 149 -6.02 9.17 16.54
C ILE A 149 -5.62 9.70 17.92
N SER A 150 -4.33 9.68 18.28
CA SER A 150 -3.88 10.25 19.56
C SER A 150 -3.98 11.77 19.58
N TYR A 151 -3.94 12.44 18.43
CA TYR A 151 -4.02 13.91 18.35
C TYR A 151 -5.45 14.45 18.26
N VAL A 152 -6.43 13.61 17.89
CA VAL A 152 -7.85 13.99 17.78
C VAL A 152 -8.62 13.71 19.08
N LYS A 153 -8.00 13.01 20.04
CA LYS A 153 -8.60 12.65 21.33
C LYS A 153 -8.33 13.65 22.47
N GLU A 154 -7.58 14.72 22.22
CA GLU A 154 -7.40 15.87 23.12
C GLU A 154 -8.20 17.07 22.60
#